data_AF-A0A5J6HQF8-F1
#
_entry.id   AF-A0A5J6HQF8-F1
#
_cell.length_a   1.000
_cell.length_b   1.000
_cell.length_c   1.000
_cell.angle_alpha   90.00
_cell.angle_beta   90.00
_cell.angle_gamma   90.00
#
_symmetry.space_group_name_H-M   'P 1'
#
loop_
_entity.id
_entity.type
_entity.pdbx_description
1 polymer ?
#
loop_
_entity_poly.entity_id
_entity_poly.type
_entity_poly.pdbx_seq_one_letter_code
_entity_poly.pdbx_strand_id
1 'polypeptide(L)'
;MIKWAGWLIVLYGTLHTLGALTVEEAATHADAWFSGALRDDDLSAMSPANSAYWLSLGSFGVPLVVVGLTVLWLDRRGIRPPSFIAWILGLWTVIDAVVLTLTPWPVLLLATALLLVGARRASRHEVD
;
A
#
# COMPACT_ATOMS: atom_id res chain seq x y z
N MET A 1 -15.95 10.37 -0.11
CA MET A 1 -14.79 10.13 0.78
C MET A 1 -14.16 8.78 0.51
N ILE A 2 -14.96 7.70 0.49
CA ILE A 2 -14.48 6.34 0.19
C ILE A 2 -13.77 6.26 -1.18
N LYS A 3 -14.40 6.79 -2.24
CA LYS A 3 -13.76 6.90 -3.57
C LYS A 3 -12.37 7.56 -3.55
N TRP A 4 -12.23 8.68 -2.84
CA TRP A 4 -10.95 9.40 -2.75
C TRP A 4 -9.91 8.62 -1.96
N ALA A 5 -10.31 7.98 -0.85
CA ALA A 5 -9.43 7.08 -0.12
C ALA A 5 -8.91 5.94 -1.00
N GLY A 6 -9.81 5.28 -1.74
CA GLY A 6 -9.43 4.20 -2.66
C GLY A 6 -8.43 4.67 -3.72
N TRP A 7 -8.65 5.82 -4.36
CA TRP A 7 -7.70 6.37 -5.32
C TRP A 7 -6.35 6.74 -4.72
N LEU A 8 -6.33 7.36 -3.53
CA LEU A 8 -5.07 7.69 -2.86
C LEU A 8 -4.25 6.42 -2.54
N ILE A 9 -4.92 5.35 -2.08
CA ILE A 9 -4.27 4.07 -1.80
C ILE A 9 -3.71 3.44 -3.10
N VAL A 10 -4.49 3.44 -4.19
CA VAL A 10 -4.03 2.95 -5.50
C VAL A 10 -2.83 3.74 -6.00
N LEU A 11 -2.91 5.08 -5.96
CA LEU A 11 -1.83 5.94 -6.42
C LEU A 11 -0.57 5.76 -5.58
N TYR A 12 -0.70 5.68 -4.25
CA TYR A 12 0.42 5.43 -3.36
C TYR A 12 1.12 4.11 -3.68
N GLY A 13 0.37 3.01 -3.75
CA GLY A 13 0.95 1.69 -4.05
C GLY A 13 1.57 1.63 -5.45
N THR A 14 0.91 2.24 -6.45
CA THR A 14 1.41 2.30 -7.83
C THR A 14 2.70 3.11 -7.93
N LEU A 15 2.72 4.32 -7.35
CA LEU A 15 3.90 5.18 -7.37
C LEU A 15 5.05 4.58 -6.59
N HIS A 16 4.78 3.92 -5.46
CA HIS A 16 5.80 3.18 -4.69
C HIS A 16 6.44 2.08 -5.54
N THR A 17 5.64 1.17 -6.10
CA THR A 17 6.16 0.05 -6.89
C THR A 17 6.85 0.51 -8.17
N LEU A 18 6.24 1.41 -8.94
CA LEU A 18 6.86 1.92 -10.17
C LEU A 18 8.09 2.78 -9.88
N GLY A 19 8.05 3.61 -8.84
CA GLY A 19 9.20 4.40 -8.39
C GLY A 19 10.37 3.51 -8.01
N ALA A 20 10.14 2.46 -7.22
CA ALA A 20 11.17 1.49 -6.88
C ALA A 20 11.74 0.78 -8.12
N LEU A 21 10.88 0.33 -9.05
CA LEU A 21 11.33 -0.36 -10.27
C LEU A 21 12.10 0.55 -11.24
N THR A 22 11.76 1.84 -11.29
CA THR A 22 12.27 2.77 -12.31
C THR A 22 13.24 3.79 -11.77
N VAL A 23 12.85 4.59 -10.78
CA VAL A 23 13.65 5.68 -10.22
C VAL A 23 14.78 5.14 -9.33
N GLU A 24 14.48 4.13 -8.52
CA GLU A 24 15.49 3.43 -7.70
C GLU A 24 16.16 2.27 -8.47
N GLU A 25 15.86 2.15 -9.77
CA GLU A 25 16.48 1.19 -10.70
C GLU A 25 16.40 -0.29 -10.26
N ALA A 26 15.44 -0.67 -9.39
CA ALA A 26 15.33 -2.03 -8.90
C ALA A 26 15.18 -3.05 -10.04
N ALA A 27 14.53 -2.68 -11.15
CA ALA A 27 14.34 -3.54 -12.30
C ALA A 27 15.65 -3.99 -12.98
N THR A 28 16.78 -3.31 -12.74
CA THR A 28 18.09 -3.71 -13.26
C THR A 28 18.58 -5.05 -12.69
N HIS A 29 18.01 -5.50 -11.56
CA HIS A 29 18.33 -6.78 -10.92
C HIS A 29 17.39 -7.93 -11.33
N ALA A 30 16.55 -7.75 -12.34
CA ALA A 30 15.53 -8.73 -12.73
C ALA A 30 16.11 -10.10 -13.10
N ASP A 31 17.28 -10.15 -13.72
CA ASP A 31 17.98 -11.39 -14.06
C ASP A 31 18.30 -12.24 -12.81
N ALA A 32 18.75 -11.61 -11.73
CA ALA A 32 19.01 -12.27 -10.44
C ALA A 32 17.71 -12.82 -9.81
N TRP A 33 16.60 -12.09 -9.94
CA TRP A 33 15.31 -12.51 -9.40
C TRP A 33 14.77 -13.77 -10.10
N PHE A 34 14.88 -13.82 -11.43
CA PHE A 34 14.33 -14.92 -12.22
C PHE A 34 15.30 -16.10 -12.42
N SER A 35 16.59 -15.94 -12.10
CA SER A 35 17.58 -17.04 -12.08
C SER A 35 17.58 -17.85 -10.78
N GLY A 36 16.84 -17.41 -9.76
CA GLY A 36 16.78 -18.07 -8.45
C GLY A 36 17.87 -17.65 -7.48
N ALA A 37 18.68 -16.64 -7.81
CA ALA A 37 19.80 -16.17 -6.98
C ALA A 37 19.36 -15.68 -5.58
N LEU A 38 18.10 -15.29 -5.42
CA LEU A 38 17.54 -14.84 -4.14
C LEU A 38 17.29 -15.98 -3.12
N ARG A 39 17.29 -17.25 -3.56
CA ARG A 39 16.85 -18.37 -2.71
C ARG A 39 17.76 -18.61 -1.51
N ASP A 40 19.06 -18.45 -1.71
CA ASP A 40 20.08 -18.73 -0.71
C ASP A 40 20.64 -17.43 -0.08
N ASP A 41 20.04 -16.28 -0.41
CA ASP A 41 20.47 -14.98 0.09
C ASP A 41 19.96 -14.73 1.53
N ASP A 42 20.81 -14.14 2.36
CA ASP A 42 20.49 -13.92 3.78
C ASP A 42 19.58 -12.70 3.95
N LEU A 43 18.44 -12.89 4.61
CA LEU A 43 17.51 -11.79 4.92
C LEU A 43 18.10 -10.78 5.91
N SER A 44 19.05 -11.18 6.75
CA SER A 44 19.71 -10.28 7.71
C SER A 44 20.80 -9.41 7.06
N ALA A 45 21.30 -9.85 5.90
CA ALA A 45 22.37 -9.22 5.15
C ALA A 45 22.08 -9.28 3.64
N MET A 46 20.93 -8.74 3.23
CA MET A 46 20.42 -8.85 1.86
C MET A 46 21.41 -8.29 0.83
N SER A 47 21.61 -9.06 -0.25
CA SER A 47 22.27 -8.55 -1.45
C SER A 47 21.53 -7.34 -2.04
N PRO A 48 22.18 -6.55 -2.92
CA PRO A 48 21.51 -5.46 -3.64
C PRO A 48 20.28 -5.94 -4.42
N ALA A 49 20.37 -7.11 -5.07
CA ALA A 49 19.25 -7.67 -5.82
C ALA A 49 18.06 -8.02 -4.91
N ASN A 50 18.30 -8.59 -3.74
CA ASN A 50 17.24 -8.99 -2.81
C ASN A 50 16.59 -7.78 -2.13
N SER A 51 17.40 -6.82 -1.68
CA SER A 51 16.87 -5.57 -1.11
C SER A 51 16.07 -4.77 -2.14
N ALA A 52 16.51 -4.70 -3.41
CA ALA A 52 15.76 -4.11 -4.51
C ALA A 52 14.42 -4.83 -4.78
N TYR A 53 14.37 -6.15 -4.67
CA TYR A 53 13.12 -6.92 -4.78
C TYR A 53 12.15 -6.57 -3.65
N TRP A 54 12.62 -6.55 -2.40
CA TRP A 54 11.79 -6.21 -1.23
C TRP A 54 11.32 -4.76 -1.21
N LEU A 55 12.10 -3.83 -1.78
CA LEU A 55 11.69 -2.44 -1.96
C LEU A 55 10.58 -2.31 -3.02
N SER A 56 10.58 -3.17 -4.04
CA SER A 56 9.72 -3.06 -5.23
C SER A 56 8.55 -4.06 -5.24
N LEU A 57 8.72 -5.21 -5.90
CA LEU A 57 7.68 -6.22 -6.12
C LEU A 57 7.31 -6.99 -4.86
N GLY A 58 8.30 -7.25 -4.00
CA GLY A 58 8.11 -7.87 -2.68
C GLY A 58 7.55 -6.90 -1.62
N SER A 59 7.37 -5.63 -1.97
CA SER A 59 6.89 -4.60 -1.05
C SER A 59 5.36 -4.61 -0.89
N PHE A 60 4.85 -3.73 -0.03
CA PHE A 60 3.42 -3.50 0.17
C PHE A 60 2.76 -2.68 -0.95
N GLY A 61 3.50 -2.16 -1.93
CA GLY A 61 2.94 -1.36 -3.03
C GLY A 61 1.86 -2.09 -3.83
N VAL A 62 2.13 -3.31 -4.31
CA VAL A 62 1.15 -4.14 -5.03
C VAL A 62 -0.05 -4.52 -4.14
N PRO A 63 0.13 -5.03 -2.91
CA PRO A 63 -0.98 -5.23 -1.97
C PRO A 63 -1.84 -3.98 -1.75
N LEU A 64 -1.23 -2.80 -1.59
CA LEU A 64 -1.97 -1.54 -1.43
C LEU A 64 -2.80 -1.23 -2.67
N VAL A 65 -2.29 -1.42 -3.89
CA VAL A 65 -3.09 -1.28 -5.12
C VAL A 65 -4.33 -2.17 -5.08
N VAL A 66 -4.18 -3.44 -4.68
CA VAL A 66 -5.32 -4.37 -4.57
C VAL A 66 -6.33 -3.88 -3.52
N VAL A 67 -5.89 -3.40 -2.37
CA VAL A 67 -6.78 -2.86 -1.33
C VAL A 67 -7.51 -1.62 -1.83
N GLY A 68 -6.80 -0.68 -2.47
CA GLY A 68 -7.39 0.54 -3.03
C GLY A 68 -8.42 0.23 -4.11
N LEU A 69 -8.13 -0.71 -5.02
CA LEU A 69 -9.07 -1.17 -6.03
C LEU A 69 -10.28 -1.87 -5.41
N THR A 70 -10.09 -2.66 -4.36
CA THR A 70 -11.17 -3.30 -3.61
C THR A 70 -12.10 -2.24 -2.99
N VAL A 71 -11.55 -1.20 -2.35
CA VAL A 71 -12.32 -0.08 -1.81
C VAL A 71 -13.12 0.63 -2.91
N LEU A 72 -12.51 0.90 -4.07
CA LEU A 72 -13.18 1.51 -5.22
C LEU A 72 -14.28 0.61 -5.81
N TRP A 73 -14.07 -0.70 -5.83
CA TRP A 73 -15.05 -1.67 -6.29
C TRP A 73 -16.27 -1.74 -5.35
N LEU A 74 -16.04 -1.75 -4.04
CA LEU A 74 -17.09 -1.71 -3.02
C LEU A 74 -17.93 -0.42 -3.14
N ASP A 75 -17.27 0.74 -3.21
CA ASP A 75 -17.90 2.05 -3.39
C ASP A 75 -18.79 2.10 -4.65
N ARG A 76 -18.28 1.60 -5.78
CA ARG A 76 -19.03 1.53 -7.05
C ARG A 76 -20.28 0.65 -6.97
N ARG A 77 -20.32 -0.33 -6.06
CA ARG A 77 -21.46 -1.22 -5.85
C ARG A 77 -22.39 -0.75 -4.73
N GLY A 78 -22.13 0.42 -4.13
CA GLY A 78 -22.87 0.88 -2.96
C GLY A 78 -22.64 -0.01 -1.73
N ILE A 79 -21.60 -0.85 -1.74
CA ILE A 79 -21.25 -1.71 -0.61
C ILE A 79 -20.31 -0.91 0.28
N ARG A 80 -20.67 -0.81 1.56
CA ARG A 80 -19.82 -0.17 2.55
C ARG A 80 -18.52 -0.95 2.75
N PRO A 81 -17.33 -0.32 2.64
CA PRO A 81 -16.08 -0.98 2.97
C PRO A 81 -16.02 -1.38 4.45
N PRO A 82 -15.49 -2.57 4.77
CA PRO A 82 -15.27 -2.98 6.15
C PRO A 82 -14.39 -1.97 6.90
N SER A 83 -14.82 -1.55 8.08
CA SER A 83 -14.12 -0.53 8.88
C SER A 83 -12.71 -0.95 9.30
N PHE A 84 -12.43 -2.26 9.37
CA PHE A 84 -11.12 -2.79 9.71
C PHE A 84 -10.03 -2.43 8.71
N ILE A 85 -10.37 -2.26 7.44
CA ILE A 85 -9.40 -1.83 6.43
C ILE A 85 -8.84 -0.46 6.81
N ALA A 86 -9.70 0.46 7.27
CA ALA A 86 -9.29 1.81 7.61
C ALA A 86 -8.40 1.87 8.86
N TRP A 87 -8.78 1.20 9.96
CA TRP A 87 -8.02 1.30 11.20
C TRP A 87 -6.75 0.44 11.22
N ILE A 88 -6.73 -0.72 10.55
CA ILE A 88 -5.51 -1.54 10.42
C ILE A 88 -4.47 -0.77 9.60
N LEU A 89 -4.84 -0.29 8.41
CA LEU A 89 -3.92 0.49 7.58
C LEU A 89 -3.51 1.80 8.27
N GLY A 90 -4.43 2.46 8.99
CA GLY A 90 -4.13 3.68 9.72
C GLY A 90 -3.11 3.45 10.83
N LEU A 91 -3.29 2.39 11.65
CA LEU A 91 -2.35 2.02 12.70
C LEU A 91 -0.97 1.67 12.12
N TRP A 92 -0.95 0.88 11.05
CA TRP A 92 0.29 0.52 10.37
C TRP A 92 1.01 1.75 9.80
N THR A 93 0.28 2.68 9.18
CA THR A 93 0.85 3.95 8.69
C THR A 93 1.48 4.78 9.81
N VAL A 94 0.87 4.80 11.00
CA VAL A 94 1.45 5.52 12.16
C VAL A 94 2.73 4.85 12.63
N ILE A 95 2.79 3.52 12.66
CA ILE A 95 4.01 2.77 12.98
C ILE A 95 5.11 3.12 11.98
N ASP A 96 4.80 3.08 10.67
CA ASP A 96 5.77 3.41 9.61
C ASP A 96 6.20 4.88 9.68
N ALA A 97 5.33 5.82 10.04
CA ALA A 97 5.70 7.22 10.22
C ALA A 97 6.72 7.42 11.35
N VAL A 98 6.69 6.58 12.39
CA VAL A 98 7.64 6.61 13.50
C VAL A 98 8.96 5.95 13.11
N VAL A 99 8.91 4.80 12.44
CA VAL A 99 10.10 4.01 12.07
C VAL A 99 10.83 4.62 10.86
N LEU A 100 10.07 5.13 9.88
CA LEU A 100 10.54 5.63 8.59
C LEU A 100 10.06 7.08 8.39
N THR A 101 10.62 8.00 9.18
CA THR A 101 10.14 9.39 9.28
C THR A 101 10.08 10.13 7.94
N LEU A 102 11.03 9.87 7.04
CA LEU A 102 11.14 10.49 5.70
C LEU A 102 10.49 9.65 4.61
N THR A 103 9.21 9.34 4.79
CA THR A 103 8.39 8.65 3.77
C THR A 103 7.13 9.46 3.46
N PRO A 104 6.45 9.21 2.33
CA PRO A 104 5.19 9.89 2.00
C PRO A 104 3.99 9.42 2.85
N TRP A 105 4.22 8.95 4.08
CA TRP A 105 3.18 8.49 5.02
C TRP A 105 1.99 9.45 5.21
N PRO A 106 2.10 10.80 5.10
CA PRO A 106 0.94 11.68 5.25
C PRO A 106 -0.17 11.40 4.23
N VAL A 107 0.20 10.91 3.03
CA VAL A 107 -0.76 10.56 1.97
C VAL A 107 -1.61 9.36 2.39
N LEU A 108 -0.97 8.32 2.92
CA LEU A 108 -1.66 7.11 3.37
C LEU A 108 -2.47 7.36 4.65
N LEU A 109 -1.97 8.24 5.54
CA LEU A 109 -2.71 8.67 6.72
C LEU A 109 -3.99 9.43 6.34
N LEU A 110 -3.90 10.36 5.37
CA LEU A 110 -5.06 11.05 4.84
C LEU A 110 -6.06 10.05 4.21
N ALA A 111 -5.58 9.08 3.43
CA ALA A 111 -6.43 8.09 2.80
C ALA A 111 -7.19 7.23 3.84
N THR A 112 -6.52 6.78 4.90
CA THR A 112 -7.13 5.97 5.95
C THR A 112 -8.12 6.78 6.80
N ALA A 113 -7.83 8.06 7.07
CA ALA A 113 -8.78 8.97 7.71
C ALA A 113 -10.05 9.17 6.85
N LEU A 114 -9.89 9.43 5.54
CA LEU A 114 -11.01 9.56 4.61
C LEU A 114 -11.84 8.27 4.53
N LEU A 115 -11.20 7.11 4.53
CA LEU A 115 -11.88 5.82 4.51
C LEU A 115 -12.67 5.59 5.81
N LEU A 116 -12.09 5.87 6.97
CA LEU A 116 -12.73 5.71 8.27
C LEU A 116 -13.96 6.62 8.40
N VAL A 117 -13.81 7.91 8.07
CA VAL A 117 -14.93 8.86 8.10
C VAL A 117 -16.00 8.47 7.08
N GLY A 118 -15.59 8.07 5.88
CA GLY A 118 -16.49 7.57 4.83
C GLY A 118 -17.33 6.37 5.28
N ALA A 119 -16.68 5.35 5.83
CA ALA A 119 -17.35 4.15 6.34
C ALA A 119 -18.27 4.46 7.52
N ARG A 120 -17.93 5.40 8.40
CA ARG A 120 -18.79 5.80 9.54
C ARG A 120 -20.01 6.61 9.12
N ARG A 121 -19.94 7.41 8.06
CA ARG A 121 -21.12 8.14 7.57
C ARG A 121 -22.11 7.22 6.85
N ALA A 122 -21.61 6.28 6.05
CA ALA A 122 -22.44 5.28 5.39
C ALA A 122 -23.27 4.45 6.39
N SER A 123 -22.70 4.12 7.56
CA SER A 123 -23.40 3.35 8.59
C SER A 123 -24.59 4.05 9.23
N ARG A 124 -24.55 5.38 9.29
CA ARG A 124 -25.63 6.16 9.92
C ARG A 124 -26.86 6.18 9.03
N HIS A 125 -26.65 6.22 7.71
CA HIS A 125 -27.73 6.19 6.73
C HIS A 125 -28.43 4.83 6.58
N GLU A 126 -27.87 3.73 7.09
CA GLU A 126 -28.53 2.41 7.08
C GLU A 126 -29.46 2.20 8.29
N VAL A 127 -29.36 3.05 9.32
CA VAL A 127 -30.12 2.91 10.58
C VAL A 127 -31.27 3.93 10.66
N ASP A 128 -31.25 4.96 9.82
CA ASP A 128 -32.31 5.97 9.66
C ASP A 128 -33.34 5.54 8.59
#